data_AF-M7CA30-F1
#
_entry.id   AF-M7CA30-F1
#
_cell.length_a   1.000
_cell.length_b   1.000
_cell.length_c   1.000
_cell.angle_alpha   90.00
_cell.angle_beta   90.00
_cell.angle_gamma   90.00
#
_symmetry.space_group_name_H-M   'P 1'
#
loop_
_entity.id
_entity.type
_entity.pdbx_description
1 polymer ?
#
loop_
_entity_poly.entity_id
_entity_poly.type
_entity_poly.pdbx_seq_one_letter_code
_entity_poly.pdbx_strand_id
1 'polypeptide(L)'
;QKEAWQEHKQECKCLKSIEPNFPPDSVRLVGRIVFKLLGQSAACPSEKLYSFSDLQSNIEELSEEMKEGLRHLAQTLQLYLRVEIQDAFQLLPAIDIFQIFAKVSV
;
A
#
# COMPACT_ATOMS: atom_id res chain seq x y z
N GLN A 1 8.93 -9.49 -18.41
CA GLN A 1 8.60 -10.44 -17.33
C GLN A 1 9.72 -10.63 -16.30
N LYS A 2 10.96 -10.97 -16.69
CA LYS A 2 12.06 -11.22 -15.73
C LYS A 2 12.43 -10.00 -14.85
N GLU A 3 12.48 -8.80 -15.45
CA GLU A 3 12.89 -7.57 -14.76
C GLU A 3 11.90 -7.17 -13.64
N ALA A 4 10.60 -7.31 -13.89
CA ALA A 4 9.55 -7.00 -12.92
C ALA A 4 9.40 -8.06 -11.80
N TRP A 5 10.10 -9.19 -11.88
CA TRP A 5 9.88 -10.30 -10.96
C TRP A 5 10.19 -9.94 -9.51
N GLN A 6 11.23 -9.15 -9.26
CA GLN A 6 11.60 -8.75 -7.89
C GLN A 6 10.48 -7.97 -7.20
N GLU A 7 9.84 -7.05 -7.91
CA GLU A 7 8.73 -6.24 -7.39
C GLU A 7 7.41 -7.02 -7.37
N HIS A 8 7.21 -7.95 -8.31
CA HIS A 8 5.96 -8.67 -8.47
C HIS A 8 5.88 -9.95 -7.62
N LYS A 9 7.00 -10.54 -7.20
CA LYS A 9 7.01 -11.88 -6.57
C LYS A 9 6.08 -11.99 -5.36
N GLN A 10 6.06 -10.98 -4.48
CA GLN A 10 5.17 -10.94 -3.31
C GLN A 10 3.72 -10.69 -3.74
N GLU A 11 3.53 -9.68 -4.61
CA GLU A 11 2.22 -9.32 -5.18
C GLU A 11 1.52 -10.50 -5.90
N CYS A 12 2.30 -11.35 -6.60
CA CYS A 12 1.79 -12.47 -7.37
C CYS A 12 0.99 -13.47 -6.51
N LYS A 13 1.45 -13.72 -5.29
CA LYS A 13 0.75 -14.62 -4.36
C LYS A 13 -0.54 -13.99 -3.85
N CYS A 14 -0.53 -12.69 -3.56
CA CYS A 14 -1.72 -11.93 -3.15
C CYS A 14 -2.79 -11.98 -4.24
N LEU A 15 -2.42 -11.68 -5.50
CA LEU A 15 -3.34 -11.72 -6.65
C LEU A 15 -3.98 -13.09 -6.83
N LYS A 16 -3.18 -14.17 -6.77
CA LYS A 16 -3.69 -15.54 -6.89
C LYS A 16 -4.65 -15.92 -5.76
N SER A 17 -4.43 -15.39 -4.56
CA SER A 17 -5.24 -15.75 -3.38
C SER A 17 -6.66 -15.18 -3.40
N ILE A 18 -6.92 -14.17 -4.23
CA ILE A 18 -8.22 -13.49 -4.31
C ILE A 18 -8.97 -13.77 -5.62
N GLU A 19 -8.41 -14.60 -6.52
CA GLU A 19 -9.09 -15.01 -7.75
C GLU A 19 -10.48 -15.61 -7.45
N PRO A 20 -11.50 -15.30 -8.27
CA PRO A 20 -11.46 -14.54 -9.53
C PRO A 20 -11.54 -13.01 -9.37
N ASN A 21 -11.56 -12.50 -8.13
CA ASN A 21 -11.64 -11.07 -7.87
C ASN A 21 -10.30 -10.37 -8.19
N PHE A 22 -10.35 -9.05 -8.35
CA PHE A 22 -9.19 -8.21 -8.56
C PHE A 22 -9.26 -7.00 -7.61
N PRO A 23 -8.14 -6.58 -6.99
CA PRO A 23 -8.17 -5.46 -6.06
C PRO A 23 -8.36 -4.15 -6.83
N PRO A 24 -8.95 -3.11 -6.22
CA PRO A 24 -8.91 -1.76 -6.79
C PRO A 24 -7.46 -1.33 -7.11
N ASP A 25 -7.28 -0.51 -8.15
CA ASP A 25 -5.94 -0.09 -8.59
C ASP A 25 -5.16 0.63 -7.47
N SER A 26 -5.84 1.46 -6.67
CA SER A 26 -5.26 2.13 -5.51
C SER A 26 -4.79 1.12 -4.45
N VAL A 27 -5.56 0.07 -4.18
CA VAL A 27 -5.18 -1.00 -3.25
C VAL A 27 -3.96 -1.77 -3.77
N ARG A 28 -3.92 -2.08 -5.07
CA ARG A 28 -2.78 -2.75 -5.70
C ARG A 28 -1.51 -1.90 -5.62
N LEU A 29 -1.62 -0.60 -5.91
CA LEU A 29 -0.52 0.36 -5.82
C LEU A 29 -0.01 0.48 -4.39
N VAL A 30 -0.90 0.69 -3.42
CA VAL A 30 -0.55 0.78 -2.00
C VAL A 30 0.11 -0.51 -1.52
N GLY A 31 -0.33 -1.68 -2.00
CA GLY A 31 0.33 -2.94 -1.70
C GLY A 31 1.80 -2.98 -2.14
N ARG A 32 2.11 -2.44 -3.32
CA ARG A 32 3.50 -2.32 -3.81
C ARG A 32 4.31 -1.32 -2.98
N ILE A 33 3.72 -0.19 -2.59
CA ILE A 33 4.36 0.79 -1.71
C ILE A 33 4.71 0.13 -0.38
N VAL A 34 3.78 -0.61 0.23
CA VAL A 34 4.01 -1.36 1.48
C VAL A 34 5.15 -2.37 1.33
N PHE A 35 5.16 -3.18 0.27
CA PHE A 35 6.27 -4.12 0.04
C PHE A 35 7.61 -3.41 -0.14
N LYS A 36 7.64 -2.27 -0.84
CA LYS A 36 8.86 -1.49 -1.05
C LYS A 36 9.39 -0.86 0.25
N LEU A 37 8.50 -0.35 1.10
CA LEU A 37 8.84 0.21 2.42
C LEU A 37 9.36 -0.88 3.36
N LEU A 38 8.70 -2.05 3.39
CA LEU A 38 9.10 -3.19 4.25
C LEU A 38 10.39 -3.85 3.80
N GLY A 39 10.65 -3.91 2.50
CA GLY A 39 11.83 -4.55 1.92
C GLY A 39 13.15 -3.84 2.21
N GLN A 40 13.14 -2.70 2.92
CA GLN A 40 14.32 -1.86 3.22
C GLN A 40 15.20 -1.65 1.98
N SER A 41 14.56 -1.45 0.83
CA SER A 41 15.29 -1.26 -0.42
C SER A 41 16.13 0.01 -0.31
N ALA A 42 17.34 -0.06 -0.87
CA ALA A 42 18.25 1.06 -1.03
C ALA A 42 17.52 2.32 -1.54
N ALA A 43 18.06 3.49 -1.18
CA ALA A 43 17.52 4.82 -1.51
C ALA A 43 16.84 4.84 -2.90
N CYS A 44 15.52 5.07 -2.91
CA CYS A 44 14.78 5.10 -4.16
C CYS A 44 15.17 6.37 -4.92
N PRO A 45 15.68 6.27 -6.18
CA PRO A 45 16.09 7.46 -6.93
C PRO A 45 14.96 8.49 -7.11
N SER A 46 13.71 8.02 -7.16
CA SER A 46 12.52 8.88 -7.25
C SER A 46 12.27 9.70 -5.98
N GLU A 47 12.82 9.28 -4.83
CA GLU A 47 12.62 9.93 -3.53
C GLU A 47 13.78 10.88 -3.16
N LYS A 48 14.73 11.10 -4.08
CA LYS A 48 15.93 11.91 -3.82
C LYS A 48 15.62 13.36 -3.40
N LEU A 49 14.57 13.95 -3.96
CA LEU A 49 14.15 15.32 -3.68
C LEU A 49 13.00 15.38 -2.66
N TYR A 50 12.17 14.34 -2.62
CA TYR A 50 10.98 14.29 -1.79
C TYR A 50 10.60 12.83 -1.55
N SER A 51 10.57 12.40 -0.29
CA SER A 51 10.27 11.02 0.04
C SER A 51 8.76 10.77 0.09
N PHE A 52 8.36 9.51 0.02
CA PHE A 52 6.97 9.12 0.25
C PHE A 52 6.46 9.58 1.63
N SER A 53 7.34 9.60 2.64
CA SER A 53 7.02 10.11 3.98
C SER A 53 6.69 11.60 3.97
N ASP A 54 7.29 12.38 3.06
CA ASP A 54 7.08 13.82 2.98
C ASP A 54 5.78 14.20 2.26
N LEU A 55 5.21 13.31 1.44
CA LEU A 55 3.96 13.58 0.70
C LEU A 55 2.83 14.10 1.60
N GLN A 56 2.13 15.12 1.12
CA GLN A 56 1.00 15.71 1.82
C GLN A 56 -0.22 14.80 1.75
N SER A 57 -0.86 14.55 2.89
CA SER A 57 -2.02 13.65 2.99
C SER A 57 -3.37 14.37 3.01
N ASN A 58 -3.41 15.69 3.24
CA ASN A 58 -4.64 16.50 3.33
C ASN A 58 -5.72 15.95 4.28
N ILE A 59 -5.37 15.11 5.26
CA ILE A 59 -6.35 14.41 6.10
C ILE A 59 -7.28 15.35 6.85
N GLU A 60 -6.77 16.50 7.29
CA GLU A 60 -7.54 17.51 8.00
C GLU A 60 -8.63 18.14 7.12
N GLU A 61 -8.46 18.12 5.79
CA GLU A 61 -9.37 18.68 4.80
C GLU A 61 -10.38 17.64 4.26
N LEU A 62 -10.18 16.35 4.56
CA LEU A 62 -11.06 15.28 4.09
C LEU A 62 -12.43 15.33 4.80
N SER A 63 -13.50 15.15 4.01
CA SER A 63 -14.84 14.92 4.57
C SER A 63 -14.92 13.55 5.26
N GLU A 64 -15.87 13.38 6.19
CA GLU A 64 -16.05 12.09 6.87
C GLU A 64 -16.42 10.95 5.91
N GLU A 65 -17.13 11.24 4.82
CA GLU A 65 -17.42 10.28 3.76
C GLU A 65 -16.14 9.81 3.06
N MET A 66 -15.25 10.74 2.71
CA MET A 66 -13.96 10.40 2.11
C MET A 66 -13.12 9.56 3.07
N LYS A 67 -13.05 9.95 4.35
CA LYS A 67 -12.34 9.18 5.38
C LYS A 67 -12.90 7.76 5.51
N GLU A 68 -14.22 7.58 5.45
CA GLU A 68 -14.83 6.24 5.45
C GLU A 68 -14.44 5.43 4.21
N GLY A 69 -14.44 6.06 3.03
CA GLY A 69 -13.93 5.44 1.81
C GLY A 69 -12.48 4.94 1.95
N LEU A 70 -11.59 5.76 2.52
CA LEU A 70 -10.21 5.38 2.78
C LEU A 70 -10.10 4.23 3.80
N ARG A 71 -10.96 4.18 4.83
CA ARG A 71 -11.02 3.07 5.79
C ARG A 71 -11.42 1.76 5.11
N HIS A 72 -12.39 1.79 4.21
CA HIS A 72 -12.76 0.60 3.42
C HIS A 72 -11.61 0.14 2.50
N LEU A 73 -10.87 1.07 1.88
CA LEU A 73 -9.69 0.73 1.08
C LEU A 73 -8.59 0.09 1.95
N ALA A 74 -8.37 0.59 3.17
CA ALA A 74 -7.43 0.02 4.12
C ALA A 74 -7.79 -1.42 4.53
N GLN A 75 -9.08 -1.68 4.80
CA GLN A 75 -9.56 -3.05 5.07
C GLN A 75 -9.39 -3.96 3.85
N THR A 76 -9.68 -3.45 2.65
CA THR A 76 -9.49 -4.18 1.39
C THR A 76 -8.02 -4.53 1.18
N LEU A 77 -7.10 -3.62 1.50
CA LEU A 77 -5.66 -3.86 1.47
C LEU A 77 -5.24 -4.99 2.43
N GLN A 78 -5.77 -4.99 3.65
CA GLN A 78 -5.47 -6.04 4.63
C GLN A 78 -5.91 -7.42 4.13
N LEU A 79 -7.09 -7.52 3.52
CA LEU A 79 -7.56 -8.77 2.89
C LEU A 79 -6.66 -9.19 1.72
N TYR A 80 -6.30 -8.24 0.85
CA TYR A 80 -5.46 -8.48 -0.31
C TYR A 80 -4.05 -8.97 0.06
N LEU A 81 -3.42 -8.35 1.07
CA LEU A 81 -2.03 -8.67 1.46
C LEU A 81 -1.93 -9.79 2.50
N ARG A 82 -3.06 -10.38 2.92
CA ARG A 82 -3.16 -11.35 4.02
C ARG A 82 -2.21 -12.55 3.90
N VAL A 83 -1.92 -12.99 2.68
CA VAL A 83 -1.05 -14.16 2.43
C VAL A 83 0.44 -13.86 2.57
N GLU A 84 0.85 -12.59 2.53
CA GLU A 84 2.27 -12.18 2.64
C GLU A 84 2.58 -11.43 3.95
N ILE A 85 1.60 -10.73 4.56
CA ILE A 85 1.83 -9.75 5.63
C ILE A 85 1.03 -10.10 6.92
N GLN A 86 0.62 -11.37 7.08
CA GLN A 86 -0.29 -11.79 8.15
C GLN A 86 0.15 -11.37 9.57
N ASP A 87 1.46 -11.46 9.86
CA ASP A 87 2.05 -11.03 11.15
C ASP A 87 2.55 -9.58 11.11
N ALA A 88 2.90 -9.08 9.94
CA ALA A 88 3.46 -7.75 9.79
C ALA A 88 2.43 -6.65 10.02
N PHE A 89 1.12 -6.87 9.78
CA PHE A 89 0.10 -5.86 10.15
C PHE A 89 0.04 -5.60 11.67
N GLN A 90 0.47 -6.54 12.51
CA GLN A 90 0.62 -6.34 13.96
C GLN A 90 1.93 -5.61 14.32
N LEU A 91 2.96 -5.68 13.45
CA LEU A 91 4.27 -5.02 13.58
C LEU A 91 4.39 -3.71 12.78
N LEU A 92 3.37 -3.38 11.99
CA LEU A 92 3.20 -2.16 11.21
C LEU A 92 2.54 -0.97 11.96
N PRO A 93 2.54 -0.81 13.32
CA PRO A 93 2.09 0.44 13.94
C PRO A 93 2.81 1.69 13.42
N ALA A 94 4.00 1.54 12.84
CA ALA A 94 4.77 2.63 12.23
C ALA A 94 4.26 3.03 10.82
N ILE A 95 3.52 2.16 10.13
CA ILE A 95 2.98 2.46 8.79
C ILE A 95 1.49 2.71 8.92
N ASP A 96 1.14 3.99 8.96
CA ASP A 96 -0.25 4.42 8.95
C ASP A 96 -0.85 4.22 7.54
N ILE A 97 -1.46 3.05 7.31
CA ILE A 97 -2.10 2.67 6.04
C ILE A 97 -3.15 3.70 5.61
N PHE A 98 -3.85 4.31 6.57
CA PHE A 98 -4.82 5.36 6.27
C PHE A 98 -4.12 6.60 5.69
N GLN A 99 -3.00 7.03 6.28
CA GLN A 99 -2.16 8.11 5.72
C GLN A 99 -1.62 7.77 4.34
N ILE A 100 -1.23 6.51 4.11
CA ILE A 100 -0.77 6.07 2.77
C ILE A 100 -1.89 6.25 1.74
N PHE A 101 -3.11 5.82 2.07
CA PHE A 101 -4.26 5.99 1.19
C PHE A 101 -4.58 7.46 0.96
N ALA A 102 -4.51 8.29 1.99
CA ALA A 102 -4.71 9.72 1.86
C ALA A 102 -3.69 10.35 0.89
N LYS A 103 -2.40 10.00 0.99
CA LYS A 103 -1.32 10.47 0.10
C LYS A 103 -1.47 10.06 -1.38
N VAL A 104 -2.16 8.96 -1.68
CA VAL A 104 -2.40 8.49 -3.06
C VAL A 104 -3.75 8.92 -3.63
N SER A 105 -4.58 9.61 -2.85
CA SER A 105 -5.94 10.02 -3.25
C SER A 105 -6.04 11.48 -3.70
N VAL A 106 -4.95 12.25 -3.62
CA VAL A 106 -4.87 13.67 -3.98
C VAL A 106 -4.26 13.83 -5.37
#